data_AF-A0A8H7PAC1-F1
#
_entry.id   AF-A0A8H7PAC1-F1
#
_cell.length_a   1.000
_cell.length_b   1.000
_cell.length_c   1.000
_cell.angle_alpha   90.00
_cell.angle_beta   90.00
_cell.angle_gamma   90.00
#
_symmetry.space_group_name_H-M   'P 1'
#
loop_
_entity.id
_entity.type
_entity.pdbx_description
1 polymer ?
#
loop_
_entity_poly.entity_id
_entity_poly.type
_entity_poly.pdbx_seq_one_letter_code
_entity_poly.pdbx_strand_id
1 'polypeptide(L)'
;MLFWLSVFALSALLVMLTFRYRTNLIPYVPEPVKSLFPRLGHYAPLSTFADQANAGLTSSSFDIEANIRDGDSRAGLDERGTQEVLDIMRRERVNFDQARLIRQNQILAANGIDPSGMPLDAKAVTRL
;
A
#
# COMPACT_ATOMS: atom_id res chain seq x y z
N MET A 1 -19.34 46.75 -1.89
CA MET A 1 -19.50 45.74 -0.80
C MET A 1 -19.88 44.36 -1.36
N LEU A 2 -20.87 44.26 -2.26
CA LEU A 2 -21.29 42.98 -2.87
C LEU A 2 -20.16 42.26 -3.63
N PHE A 3 -19.25 42.99 -4.28
CA PHE A 3 -18.10 42.40 -4.96
C PHE A 3 -17.22 41.55 -4.03
N TRP A 4 -16.80 42.10 -2.88
CA TRP A 4 -15.98 41.36 -1.91
C TRP A 4 -16.71 40.16 -1.31
N LEU A 5 -18.02 40.30 -1.07
CA LEU A 5 -18.85 39.18 -0.62
C LEU A 5 -18.95 38.07 -1.68
N SER A 6 -19.06 38.42 -2.96
CA SER A 6 -19.08 37.43 -4.05
C SER A 6 -17.73 36.73 -4.23
N VAL A 7 -16.61 37.45 -4.09
CA VAL A 7 -15.27 36.85 -4.15
C VAL A 7 -15.05 35.89 -2.98
N PHE A 8 -15.50 36.27 -1.78
CA PHE A 8 -15.43 35.40 -0.60
C PHE A 8 -16.33 34.16 -0.73
N ALA A 9 -17.55 34.32 -1.24
CA ALA A 9 -18.45 33.20 -1.48
C ALA A 9 -17.87 32.23 -2.54
N LEU A 10 -17.27 32.76 -3.61
CA LEU A 10 -16.62 31.97 -4.65
C LEU A 10 -15.43 31.18 -4.07
N SER A 11 -14.56 31.83 -3.28
CA SER A 11 -13.39 31.17 -2.69
C SER A 11 -13.80 30.08 -1.69
N ALA A 12 -14.79 30.35 -0.84
CA ALA A 12 -15.34 29.38 0.10
C ALA A 12 -15.95 28.17 -0.63
N LEU A 13 -16.68 28.41 -1.73
CA LEU A 13 -17.24 27.34 -2.56
C LEU A 13 -16.13 26.49 -3.20
N LEU A 14 -15.06 27.12 -3.69
CA LEU A 14 -13.91 26.43 -4.29
C LEU A 14 -13.17 25.56 -3.25
N VAL A 15 -12.99 26.06 -2.02
CA VAL A 15 -12.43 25.30 -0.90
C VAL A 15 -13.34 24.12 -0.53
N MET A 16 -14.66 24.34 -0.44
CA MET A 16 -15.61 23.27 -0.16
C MET A 16 -15.57 22.18 -1.24
N LEU A 17 -15.48 22.57 -2.52
CA LEU A 17 -15.47 21.65 -3.66
C LEU A 17 -14.18 20.83 -3.69
N THR A 18 -13.02 21.48 -3.50
CA THR A 18 -11.73 20.78 -3.42
C THR A 18 -11.66 19.83 -2.23
N PHE A 19 -12.24 20.19 -1.08
CA PHE A 19 -12.33 19.28 0.06
C PHE A 19 -13.25 18.08 -0.20
N ARG A 20 -14.41 18.30 -0.84
CA ARG A 20 -15.39 17.25 -1.16
C ARG A 20 -14.88 16.24 -2.19
N TYR A 21 -14.14 16.71 -3.19
CA TYR A 21 -13.59 15.90 -4.28
C TYR A 21 -12.10 15.58 -4.11
N ARG A 22 -11.55 15.80 -2.91
CA ARG A 22 -10.12 15.59 -2.61
C ARG A 22 -9.60 14.25 -3.11
N THR A 23 -10.35 13.17 -2.92
CA THR A 23 -9.95 11.81 -3.33
C THR A 23 -9.83 11.63 -4.84
N ASN A 24 -10.63 12.36 -5.63
CA ASN A 24 -10.58 12.31 -7.10
C ASN A 24 -9.59 13.31 -7.70
N LEU A 25 -9.25 14.37 -6.97
CA LEU A 25 -8.33 15.42 -7.41
C LEU A 25 -6.86 15.08 -7.12
N ILE A 26 -6.58 14.33 -6.05
CA ILE A 26 -5.22 13.92 -5.64
C ILE A 26 -4.37 13.30 -6.76
N PRO A 27 -4.90 12.43 -7.65
CA PRO A 27 -4.12 11.85 -8.75
C PRO A 27 -3.61 12.89 -9.78
N TYR A 28 -4.30 14.00 -9.94
CA TYR A 28 -3.97 15.06 -10.91
C TYR A 28 -3.03 16.14 -10.33
N VAL A 29 -2.68 16.04 -9.04
CA VAL A 29 -1.77 16.99 -8.40
C VAL A 29 -0.32 16.68 -8.80
N PRO A 30 0.47 17.66 -9.24
CA PRO A 30 1.89 17.47 -9.54
C PRO A 30 2.72 17.05 -8.31
N GLU A 31 3.72 16.19 -8.52
CA GLU A 31 4.66 15.69 -7.49
C GLU A 31 5.28 16.80 -6.60
N PRO A 32 5.71 17.97 -7.12
CA PRO A 32 6.31 19.03 -6.28
C PRO A 32 5.35 19.62 -5.24
N VAL A 33 4.04 19.55 -5.50
CA VAL A 33 3.02 20.07 -4.57
C VAL A 33 2.66 19.02 -3.52
N LYS A 34 2.71 17.73 -3.87
CA LYS A 34 2.51 16.63 -2.92
C LYS A 34 3.60 16.60 -1.85
N SER A 35 4.85 16.87 -2.20
CA SER A 35 5.97 16.89 -1.24
C SER A 35 5.88 18.05 -0.23
N LEU A 36 5.29 19.17 -0.62
CA LEU A 36 5.02 20.32 0.26
C LEU A 36 3.85 20.08 1.22
N PHE A 37 2.95 19.15 0.90
CA PHE A 37 1.77 18.84 1.69
C PHE A 37 1.68 17.33 1.98
N PRO A 38 2.45 16.81 2.97
CA PRO A 38 2.54 15.38 3.27
C PRO A 38 1.19 14.72 3.61
N ARG A 39 0.19 15.50 4.03
CA ARG A 39 -1.18 15.04 4.32
C ARG A 39 -2.02 14.73 3.07
N LEU A 40 -1.56 15.12 1.88
CA LEU A 40 -2.25 14.87 0.60
C LEU A 40 -1.70 13.64 -0.13
N GLY A 41 -0.56 13.10 0.30
CA GLY A 41 0.05 11.91 -0.29
C GLY A 41 -0.63 10.63 0.17
N HIS A 42 -1.09 9.82 -0.78
CA HIS A 42 -1.25 8.38 -0.55
C HIS A 42 0.16 7.76 -0.55
N TYR A 43 0.39 6.84 0.40
CA TYR A 43 1.54 5.94 0.56
C TYR A 43 2.90 6.49 0.07
N ALA A 44 3.76 6.89 1.01
CA ALA A 44 5.18 7.04 0.72
C ALA A 44 5.81 5.64 0.61
N PRO A 45 6.54 5.34 -0.47
CA PRO A 45 7.24 4.06 -0.59
C PRO A 45 8.22 3.89 0.58
N LEU A 46 8.10 2.74 1.26
CA LEU A 46 8.97 2.39 2.38
C LEU A 46 10.29 1.85 1.80
N SER A 47 11.19 2.77 1.46
CA SER A 47 12.46 2.45 0.79
C SER A 47 13.54 1.89 1.71
N THR A 48 13.33 1.95 3.03
CA THR A 48 14.27 1.41 4.02
C THR A 48 13.61 0.37 4.91
N PHE A 49 14.41 -0.59 5.39
CA PHE A 49 13.98 -1.58 6.38
C PHE A 49 13.44 -0.93 7.67
N ALA A 50 13.98 0.22 8.08
CA ALA A 50 13.52 0.96 9.24
C ALA A 50 12.09 1.48 9.06
N ASP A 51 11.78 2.00 7.87
CA ASP A 51 10.42 2.45 7.55
C ASP A 51 9.45 1.26 7.48
N GLN A 52 9.89 0.12 6.95
CA GLN A 52 9.09 -1.11 6.89
C GLN A 52 8.81 -1.67 8.29
N ALA A 53 9.80 -1.68 9.19
CA ALA A 53 9.62 -2.08 10.58
C ALA A 53 8.64 -1.15 11.31
N ASN A 54 8.79 0.18 11.15
CA ASN A 54 7.87 1.17 11.71
C ASN A 54 6.43 1.02 11.18
N ALA A 55 6.25 0.53 9.96
CA ALA A 55 4.95 0.24 9.36
C ALA A 55 4.32 -1.08 9.86
N GLY A 56 5.00 -1.82 10.74
CA GLY A 56 4.51 -3.09 11.29
C GLY A 56 4.66 -4.28 10.35
N LEU A 57 5.58 -4.20 9.38
CA LEU A 57 5.89 -5.28 8.43
C LEU A 57 6.91 -6.26 9.01
N THR A 58 6.79 -6.58 10.29
CA THR A 58 7.66 -7.49 11.03
C THR A 58 6.81 -8.44 11.86
N SER A 59 7.28 -9.68 12.02
CA SER A 59 6.62 -10.70 12.85
C SER A 59 7.66 -11.58 13.53
N SER A 60 7.23 -12.42 14.47
CA SER A 60 8.14 -13.37 15.14
C SER A 60 8.78 -14.36 14.16
N SER A 61 8.12 -14.64 13.03
CA SER A 61 8.64 -15.52 11.99
C SER A 61 9.42 -14.78 10.91
N PHE A 62 9.35 -13.44 10.91
CA PHE A 62 9.97 -12.58 9.93
C PHE A 62 10.50 -11.31 10.61
N ASP A 63 11.62 -11.47 11.31
CA ASP A 63 12.30 -10.39 12.01
C ASP A 63 13.22 -9.63 11.03
N ILE A 64 12.88 -8.37 10.79
CA ILE A 64 13.66 -7.45 9.96
C ILE A 64 14.66 -6.65 10.83
N GLU A 65 14.40 -6.48 12.12
CA GLU A 65 15.21 -5.65 13.02
C GLU A 65 16.62 -6.23 13.21
N ALA A 66 16.73 -7.56 13.29
CA ALA A 66 18.03 -8.23 13.30
C ALA A 66 18.87 -7.93 12.04
N ASN A 67 18.24 -7.93 10.86
CA ASN A 67 18.93 -7.66 9.59
C ASN A 67 19.39 -6.20 9.48
N ILE A 68 18.61 -5.25 10.02
CA ILE A 68 19.00 -3.83 10.14
C ILE A 68 20.22 -3.70 11.04
N ARG A 69 20.21 -4.37 12.20
CA ARG A 69 21.30 -4.30 13.18
C ARG A 69 22.60 -4.89 12.64
N ASP A 70 22.50 -5.96 11.87
CA ASP A 70 23.66 -6.68 11.33
C ASP A 70 24.16 -6.07 10.00
N GLY A 71 23.54 -4.98 9.52
CA GLY A 71 23.99 -4.21 8.36
C GLY A 71 23.80 -4.94 7.03
N ASP A 72 22.72 -5.73 6.90
CA ASP A 72 22.42 -6.47 5.68
C ASP A 72 22.16 -5.52 4.50
N SER A 73 22.85 -5.76 3.37
CA SER A 73 22.79 -4.93 2.15
C SER A 73 21.70 -5.34 1.16
N ARG A 74 20.92 -6.39 1.46
CA ARG A 74 19.79 -6.80 0.62
C ARG A 74 18.70 -5.71 0.65
N ALA A 75 18.05 -5.46 -0.50
CA ALA A 75 17.05 -4.39 -0.65
C ALA A 75 15.73 -4.59 0.13
N GLY A 76 15.58 -5.69 0.87
CA GLY A 76 14.36 -6.00 1.63
C GLY A 76 13.20 -6.46 0.75
N LEU A 77 11.96 -6.21 1.21
CA LEU A 77 10.76 -6.51 0.42
C LEU A 77 10.68 -5.60 -0.81
N ASP A 78 10.24 -6.17 -1.93
CA ASP A 78 9.88 -5.40 -3.13
C ASP A 78 8.82 -4.33 -2.79
N GLU A 79 8.94 -3.13 -3.37
CA GLU A 79 8.06 -2.00 -3.10
C GLU A 79 6.60 -2.36 -3.41
N ARG A 80 6.38 -3.06 -4.53
CA ARG A 80 5.03 -3.48 -4.96
C ARG A 80 4.46 -4.52 -4.00
N GLY A 81 5.27 -5.51 -3.61
CA GLY A 81 4.89 -6.52 -2.63
C GLY A 81 4.55 -5.91 -1.27
N THR A 82 5.31 -4.90 -0.85
CA THR A 82 5.07 -4.18 0.40
C THR A 82 3.74 -3.44 0.40
N GLN A 83 3.45 -2.72 -0.69
CA GLN A 83 2.20 -2.00 -0.86
C GLN A 83 0.99 -2.95 -0.84
N GLU A 84 1.08 -4.07 -1.57
CA GLU A 84 0.01 -5.07 -1.61
C GLU A 84 -0.28 -5.68 -0.23
N VAL A 85 0.77 -5.99 0.55
CA VAL A 85 0.61 -6.50 1.92
C VAL A 85 -0.07 -5.46 2.81
N LEU A 86 0.36 -4.19 2.75
CA LEU A 86 -0.27 -3.10 3.52
C LEU A 86 -1.73 -2.89 3.14
N ASP A 87 -2.06 -3.00 1.85
CA ASP A 87 -3.43 -2.90 1.36
C ASP A 87 -4.31 -4.04 1.89
N ILE A 88 -3.80 -5.27 1.90
CA ILE A 88 -4.48 -6.43 2.48
C ILE A 88 -4.66 -6.26 4.00
N MET A 89 -3.63 -5.82 4.73
CA MET A 89 -3.73 -5.54 6.16
C MET A 89 -4.82 -4.50 6.46
N ARG A 90 -4.89 -3.42 5.66
CA ARG A 90 -5.90 -2.37 5.82
C ARG A 90 -7.31 -2.86 5.48
N ARG A 91 -7.45 -3.64 4.41
CA ARG A 91 -8.75 -4.12 3.90
C ARG A 91 -9.33 -5.24 4.76
N GLU A 92 -8.53 -6.26 5.06
CA GLU A 92 -8.95 -7.47 5.77
C GLU A 92 -8.78 -7.36 7.30
N ARG A 93 -8.12 -6.30 7.79
CA ARG A 93 -7.85 -6.09 9.22
C ARG A 93 -7.06 -7.22 9.88
N VAL A 94 -6.11 -7.79 9.13
CA VAL A 94 -5.29 -8.92 9.54
C VAL A 94 -3.87 -8.48 9.90
N ASN A 95 -3.13 -9.37 10.57
CA ASN A 95 -1.71 -9.14 10.87
C ASN A 95 -0.82 -9.34 9.62
N PHE A 96 0.47 -8.99 9.74
CA PHE A 96 1.43 -9.07 8.64
C PHE A 96 1.56 -10.47 8.03
N ASP A 97 1.68 -11.51 8.86
CA ASP A 97 1.84 -12.89 8.39
C ASP A 97 0.60 -13.39 7.65
N GLN A 98 -0.59 -13.08 8.18
CA GLN A 98 -1.87 -13.39 7.53
C GLN A 98 -2.01 -12.64 6.21
N ALA A 99 -1.64 -11.36 6.16
CA ALA A 99 -1.69 -10.58 4.92
C ALA A 99 -0.76 -11.17 3.86
N ARG A 100 0.45 -11.59 4.24
CA ARG A 100 1.39 -12.29 3.35
C ARG A 100 0.83 -13.62 2.85
N LEU A 101 0.21 -14.41 3.70
CA LEU A 101 -0.43 -15.67 3.32
C LEU A 101 -1.56 -15.44 2.32
N ILE A 102 -2.44 -14.46 2.60
CA ILE A 102 -3.55 -14.08 1.70
C ILE A 102 -3.01 -13.64 0.34
N ARG A 103 -1.99 -12.78 0.32
CA ARG A 103 -1.33 -12.33 -0.91
C ARG A 103 -0.80 -13.52 -1.72
N GLN A 104 -0.09 -14.44 -1.07
CA GLN A 104 0.47 -15.60 -1.75
C GLN A 104 -0.62 -16.49 -2.34
N ASN A 105 -1.69 -16.74 -1.58
CA ASN A 105 -2.82 -17.53 -2.06
C ASN A 105 -3.54 -16.87 -3.25
N GLN A 106 -3.66 -15.53 -3.28
CA GLN A 106 -4.19 -14.80 -4.43
C GLN A 106 -3.32 -14.97 -5.67
N ILE A 107 -1.99 -14.93 -5.51
CA ILE A 107 -1.05 -15.17 -6.62
C ILE A 107 -1.16 -16.60 -7.11
N LEU A 108 -1.22 -17.59 -6.22
CA LEU A 108 -1.39 -19.00 -6.60
C LEU A 108 -2.70 -19.20 -7.37
N ALA A 109 -3.82 -18.69 -6.85
CA ALA A 109 -5.12 -18.80 -7.49
C ALA A 109 -5.14 -18.14 -8.88
N ALA A 110 -4.52 -16.95 -9.02
CA ALA A 110 -4.39 -16.26 -10.31
C ALA A 110 -3.58 -17.06 -11.35
N ASN A 111 -2.69 -17.94 -10.88
CA ASN A 111 -1.89 -18.84 -11.73
C ASN A 111 -2.50 -20.26 -11.84
N GLY A 112 -3.74 -20.46 -11.39
CA GLY A 112 -4.40 -21.76 -11.47
C GLY A 112 -3.84 -22.80 -10.51
N ILE A 113 -3.34 -22.37 -9.35
CA ILE A 113 -2.77 -23.22 -8.30
C ILE A 113 -3.62 -23.07 -7.03
N ASP A 114 -3.98 -24.20 -6.44
CA ASP A 114 -4.70 -24.30 -5.17
C ASP A 114 -3.79 -23.91 -3.98
N PRO A 115 -4.31 -23.50 -2.79
CA PRO A 115 -3.47 -23.23 -1.63
C PRO A 115 -2.65 -24.43 -1.15
N SER A 116 -3.00 -25.66 -1.53
CA SER A 116 -2.17 -26.86 -1.33
C SER A 116 -0.91 -26.90 -2.21
N GLY A 117 -0.78 -26.00 -3.19
CA GLY A 117 0.29 -26.01 -4.18
C GLY A 117 -0.02 -26.87 -5.41
N MET A 118 -1.20 -27.50 -5.47
CA MET A 118 -1.61 -28.35 -6.58
C MET A 118 -2.23 -27.55 -7.73
N PRO A 119 -2.00 -27.90 -9.00
CA PRO A 119 -2.70 -27.28 -10.12
C PRO A 119 -4.22 -27.50 -10.00
N LEU A 120 -4.99 -26.48 -10.34
CA LEU A 120 -6.46 -26.55 -10.45
C LEU A 120 -6.91 -27.24 -11.76
N ASP A 121 -5.99 -27.46 -12.70
CA ASP A 121 -6.27 -28.20 -13.93
C ASP A 121 -6.45 -29.69 -13.62
N ALA A 122 -7.67 -30.19 -13.85
CA ALA A 122 -8.02 -31.60 -13.69
C ALA A 122 -7.23 -32.55 -14.60
N LYS A 123 -6.60 -32.02 -15.66
CA LYS A 123 -5.75 -32.80 -16.58
C LYS A 123 -4.28 -32.79 -16.19
N ALA A 124 -3.88 -32.05 -15.15
CA ALA A 124 -2.51 -32.04 -14.69
C ALA A 124 -2.11 -33.43 -14.17
N VAL A 125 -1.06 -34.00 -14.76
CA VAL A 125 -0.49 -35.27 -14.30
C VAL A 125 0.36 -35.00 -13.06
N THR A 126 -0.16 -35.37 -11.89
CA THR A 126 0.45 -35.08 -10.59
C THR A 126 1.21 -36.25 -9.98
N ARG A 127 1.18 -37.42 -10.64
CA ARG A 127 1.89 -38.64 -10.24
C ARG A 127 2.31 -39.43 -11.48
N LEU A 128 3.51 -40.00 -11.42
CA LEU A 128 4.11 -40.86 -12.46
C LEU A 128 3.97 -42.33 -12.08
#